data_AF-A0A7W1ZHD7-F1
#
_entry.id   AF-A0A7W1ZHD7-F1
#
_cell.length_a   1.000
_cell.length_b   1.000
_cell.length_c   1.000
_cell.angle_alpha   90.00
_cell.angle_beta   90.00
_cell.angle_gamma   90.00
#
_symmetry.space_group_name_H-M   'P 1'
#
loop_
_entity.id
_entity.type
_entity.pdbx_description
1 polymer ?
#
loop_
_entity_poly.entity_id
_entity_poly.type
_entity_poly.pdbx_seq_one_letter_code
_entity_poly.pdbx_strand_id
1 'polypeptide(L)' 'MAIRAVLSMVNRTNTPLMDFYSRKKREKGSGKAICATARKLLTIIFVMLKKELDYWYLEDRLYNRKLRQLNATA' A
#
# COMPACT_ATOMS: atom_id res chain seq x y z
N MET A 1 10.23 17.07 2.35
CA MET A 1 9.19 16.62 3.31
C MET A 1 8.67 15.22 3.01
N ALA A 2 8.03 14.97 1.86
CA ALA A 2 7.40 13.67 1.55
C ALA A 2 8.36 12.44 1.52
N ILE A 3 9.60 12.62 1.06
CA ILE A 3 10.58 11.51 0.94
C ILE A 3 10.92 10.90 2.30
N ARG A 4 11.13 11.73 3.32
CA ARG A 4 11.50 11.29 4.68
C ARG A 4 10.36 10.55 5.37
N ALA A 5 9.12 10.99 5.14
CA ALA A 5 7.92 10.33 5.68
C ALA A 5 7.68 8.96 5.04
N VAL A 6 7.87 8.84 3.72
CA VAL A 6 7.79 7.54 3.03
C VAL A 6 8.88 6.59 3.54
N LEU A 7 10.12 7.07 3.68
CA LEU A 7 11.21 6.25 4.21
C LEU A 7 10.98 5.78 5.66
N SER A 8 10.44 6.63 6.53
CA SER A 8 10.16 6.24 7.91
C SER A 8 9.04 5.20 8.01
N MET A 9 8.01 5.27 7.15
CA MET A 9 6.96 4.25 7.06
C MET A 9 7.46 2.95 6.42
N VAL A 10 8.29 3.04 5.40
CA VAL A 10 8.87 1.88 4.69
C VAL A 10 9.81 1.08 5.60
N ASN A 11 10.59 1.74 6.47
CA ASN A 11 11.55 1.06 7.34
C ASN A 11 10.92 0.38 8.57
N ARG A 12 9.66 0.66 8.92
CA ARG A 12 9.07 0.20 10.20
C ARG A 12 8.14 -1.00 10.08
N THR A 13 7.75 -1.41 8.88
CA THR A 13 6.58 -2.30 8.78
C THR A 13 6.71 -3.34 7.69
N ASN A 14 6.55 -4.61 8.07
CA ASN A 14 6.39 -5.78 7.19
C ASN A 14 5.00 -5.72 6.52
N THR A 15 4.82 -4.73 5.65
CA THR A 15 3.52 -4.36 5.07
C THR A 15 3.49 -4.54 3.56
N PRO A 16 2.31 -4.75 2.96
CA PRO A 16 2.15 -4.80 1.50
C PRO A 16 2.61 -3.52 0.78
N LEU A 17 2.81 -2.42 1.50
CA LEU A 17 3.38 -1.19 0.97
C LEU A 17 4.90 -1.29 0.79
N MET A 18 5.60 -1.98 1.70
CA MET A 18 7.03 -2.27 1.62
C MET A 18 7.34 -3.23 0.46
N ASP A 19 6.50 -4.24 0.25
CA ASP A 19 6.61 -5.13 -0.92
C ASP A 19 6.46 -4.35 -2.23
N PHE A 20 5.50 -3.42 -2.28
CA PHE A 20 5.31 -2.55 -3.45
C PHE A 20 6.53 -1.66 -3.70
N TYR A 21 7.06 -1.04 -2.63
CA TYR A 21 8.26 -0.22 -2.70
C TYR A 21 9.46 -1.04 -3.19
N SER A 22 9.70 -2.22 -2.60
CA SER A 22 10.83 -3.09 -2.93
C SER A 22 10.77 -3.60 -4.36
N ARG A 23 9.58 -3.99 -4.84
CA ARG A 23 9.36 -4.33 -6.26
C ARG A 23 9.70 -3.16 -7.17
N LYS A 24 9.19 -1.96 -6.89
CA LYS A 24 9.45 -0.78 -7.72
C LYS A 24 10.89 -0.31 -7.66
N LYS A 25 11.55 -0.47 -6.51
CA LYS A 25 12.98 -0.20 -6.34
C LYS A 25 13.81 -1.13 -7.23
N ARG A 26 13.47 -2.42 -7.28
CA ARG A 26 14.14 -3.40 -8.17
C ARG A 26 13.92 -3.10 -9.65
N GLU A 27 12.73 -2.64 -10.05
CA GLU A 27 12.42 -2.35 -11.45
C GLU A 27 12.98 -1.03 -11.98
N LYS A 28 12.98 0.04 -11.18
CA LYS A 28 13.20 1.42 -11.68
C LYS A 28 14.14 2.28 -10.82
N GLY A 29 14.68 1.74 -9.73
CA GLY A 29 15.55 2.46 -8.81
C GLY A 29 14.80 3.26 -7.72
N SER A 30 15.55 3.62 -6.67
CA SER A 30 15.01 4.16 -5.42
C SER A 30 14.18 5.44 -5.58
N GLY A 31 14.63 6.39 -6.40
CA GLY A 31 13.92 7.68 -6.57
C GLY A 31 12.53 7.52 -7.17
N LYS A 32 12.41 6.75 -8.26
CA LYS A 32 11.12 6.45 -8.91
C LYS A 32 10.21 5.60 -8.01
N ALA A 33 10.80 4.70 -7.21
CA ALA A 33 10.06 3.90 -6.25
C ALA A 33 9.43 4.73 -5.12
N ILE A 34 10.15 5.73 -4.59
CA ILE A 34 9.62 6.64 -3.57
C ILE A 34 8.40 7.41 -4.10
N CYS A 35 8.52 8.02 -5.29
CA CYS A 35 7.41 8.77 -5.89
C CYS A 35 6.19 7.88 -6.19
N ALA A 36 6.40 6.67 -6.70
CA ALA A 36 5.32 5.71 -6.93
C ALA A 36 4.63 5.30 -5.62
N THR A 37 5.40 5.09 -4.56
CA THR A 37 4.88 4.71 -3.23
C THR A 37 4.11 5.86 -2.59
N ALA A 38 4.62 7.09 -2.70
CA ALA A 38 3.92 8.30 -2.24
C ALA A 38 2.57 8.49 -2.94
N ARG A 39 2.53 8.32 -4.28
CA ARG A 39 1.29 8.44 -5.05
C ARG A 39 0.25 7.39 -4.62
N LYS A 40 0.69 6.15 -4.43
CA LYS A 40 -0.19 5.05 -3.97
C LYS A 40 -0.74 5.33 -2.57
N LEU A 41 0.10 5.86 -1.67
CA LEU A 41 -0.28 6.22 -0.32
C LEU A 41 -1.27 7.39 -0.29
N LEU A 42 -1.05 8.42 -1.11
CA LEU A 42 -2.01 9.52 -1.26
C LEU A 42 -3.37 9.03 -1.73
N THR A 43 -3.43 8.10 -2.70
CA THR A 43 -4.69 7.51 -3.16
C THR A 43 -5.40 6.75 -2.04
N ILE A 44 -4.66 5.99 -1.21
CA ILE A 44 -5.24 5.27 -0.07
C ILE A 44 -5.86 6.27 0.91
N ILE A 45 -5.11 7.30 1.31
CA ILE A 45 -5.61 8.35 2.22
C ILE A 45 -6.82 9.05 1.64
N PHE A 46 -6.78 9.43 0.36
CA PHE A 46 -7.88 10.10 -0.31
C PHE A 46 -9.15 9.24 -0.34
N VAL A 47 -9.02 7.94 -0.62
CA VAL A 47 -10.15 7.02 -0.61
C VAL A 47 -10.68 6.81 0.81
N MET A 48 -9.80 6.72 1.82
CA MET A 48 -10.20 6.63 3.23
C MET A 48 -11.00 7.86 3.64
N LEU A 49 -10.48 9.07 3.37
CA LEU A 49 -11.16 10.33 3.67
C LEU A 49 -12.48 10.49 2.93
N LYS A 50 -12.52 10.16 1.63
CA LYS A 50 -13.71 10.34 0.79
C LYS A 50 -14.84 9.36 1.14
N LYS A 51 -14.51 8.19 1.68
CA LYS A 51 -15.50 7.15 2.01
C LYS A 51 -15.78 7.03 3.50
N GLU A 52 -15.21 7.92 4.33
CA GLU A 52 -15.26 7.86 5.80
C GLU A 52 -14.95 6.44 6.31
N LEU A 53 -14.00 5.78 5.67
CA LEU A 53 -13.62 4.41 6.01
C LEU A 53 -12.54 4.44 7.09
N ASP A 54 -12.84 3.84 8.24
CA ASP A 54 -11.84 3.55 9.26
C ASP A 54 -10.75 2.62 8.73
N TYR A 55 -9.53 2.78 9.24
CA TYR A 55 -8.36 2.00 8.80
C TYR A 55 -8.59 0.48 8.89
N TRP A 56 -9.40 0.03 9.86
CA TRP A 56 -9.79 -1.37 10.08
C TRP A 56 -10.62 -1.96 8.92
N TYR A 57 -11.37 -1.15 8.17
CA TYR A 57 -12.18 -1.63 7.04
C TYR A 57 -11.35 -2.07 5.82
N LEU A 58 -10.09 -1.65 5.73
CA LEU A 58 -9.22 -2.04 4.63
C LEU A 58 -8.85 -3.53 4.70
N GLU A 59 -8.74 -4.07 5.92
CA GLU A 59 -8.45 -5.47 6.19
C GLU A 59 -9.61 -6.35 5.76
N ASP A 60 -10.85 -5.95 6.07
CA ASP A 60 -12.06 -6.68 5.72
C ASP A 60 -12.22 -6.81 4.19
N ARG A 61 -11.93 -5.73 3.45
CA ARG A 61 -11.97 -5.76 1.98
C ARG A 61 -10.89 -6.67 1.37
N LEU A 62 -9.68 -6.68 1.94
CA LEU A 62 -8.58 -7.54 1.49
C LEU A 62 -8.83 -9.01 1.84
N TYR A 63 -9.38 -9.26 3.02
CA TYR A 63 -9.83 -10.56 3.50
C TYR A 63 -10.91 -11.14 2.57
N ASN A 64 -11.96 -10.37 2.30
CA ASN A 64 -13.02 -10.74 1.37
C ASN A 64 -12.52 -10.99 -0.05
N ARG A 65 -11.51 -10.24 -0.51
CA ARG A 65 -10.89 -10.48 -1.82
C ARG A 65 -10.12 -11.79 -1.85
N LYS A 66 -9.38 -12.12 -0.79
CA LYS A 66 -8.62 -13.37 -0.67
C LYS A 66 -9.54 -14.58 -0.54
N LEU A 67 -10.65 -14.45 0.20
CA LEU A 67 -11.73 -15.45 0.27
C LEU A 67 -12.35 -15.76 -1.09
N ARG A 68 -12.65 -14.73 -1.89
CA ARG A 68 -13.15 -14.93 -3.26
C ARG A 68 -12.15 -15.64 -4.17
N GLN A 69 -10.85 -15.37 -3.99
CA GLN A 69 -9.81 -16.06 -4.76
C GLN A 69 -9.72 -17.53 -4.38
N LEU A 70 -9.69 -17.85 -3.08
CA LEU A 70 -9.67 -19.23 -2.59
C LEU A 70 -10.91 -20.02 -3.05
N ASN A 71 -12.10 -19.44 -2.93
CA ASN A 71 -13.35 -20.07 -3.37
C ASN A 71 -13.45 -20.25 -4.90
N ALA A 72 -12.67 -19.51 -5.69
CA ALA A 72 -12.61 -19.66 -7.14
C ALA A 72 -11.55 -20.68 -7.60
N THR A 73 -10.68 -21.13 -6.68
CA THR A 73 -9.64 -22.14 -6.97
C THR A 73 -9.97 -23.52 -6.39
N ALA A 74 -11.02 -23.62 -5.57
CA ALA A 74 -11.62 -24.84 -5.05
C ALA A 74 -12.74 -25.32 -5.98
#